data_AF-A0A0F9E3W5-F1
#
_entry.id   AF-A0A0F9E3W5-F1
#
_cell.length_a   1.000
_cell.length_b   1.000
_cell.length_c   1.000
_cell.angle_alpha   90.00
_cell.angle_beta   90.00
_cell.angle_gamma   90.00
#
_symmetry.space_group_name_H-M   'P 1'
#
loop_
_entity.id
_entity.type
_entity.pdbx_description
1 polymer ?
#
loop_
_entity_poly.entity_id
_entity_poly.type
_entity_poly.pdbx_seq_one_letter_code
_entity_poly.pdbx_strand_id
1 'polypeptide(L)'
;VSSQVIPSGDGFVEFTVSETNTYRMLGLSRGDANQHYDDIDFAVYTNASGTLYVYESGVYRGGFGSYSAGDRLRVAVEAGVVMYSRNGSVFYTSGVTPTYPLLVDTALYNNGATISNAFISGTLP
;
A
#
# COMPACT_ATOMS: atom_id res chain seq x y z
N VAL A 1 0.35 -2.83 13.45
CA VAL A 1 -1.02 -3.38 13.58
C VAL A 1 -2.13 -2.34 13.58
N SER A 2 -2.84 -2.21 12.46
CA SER A 2 -4.22 -1.70 12.41
C SER A 2 -5.18 -2.72 13.03
N SER A 3 -6.19 -2.28 13.79
CA SER A 3 -7.26 -3.16 14.30
C SER A 3 -8.39 -3.42 13.28
N GLN A 4 -8.30 -2.78 12.10
CA GLN A 4 -9.27 -2.89 11.03
C GLN A 4 -8.75 -3.82 9.93
N VAL A 5 -9.63 -4.70 9.45
CA VAL A 5 -9.33 -5.75 8.48
C VAL A 5 -10.35 -5.77 7.34
N ILE A 6 -9.93 -6.23 6.16
CA ILE A 6 -10.81 -6.66 5.08
C ILE A 6 -10.92 -8.19 5.20
N PRO A 7 -12.03 -8.74 5.74
CA PRO A 7 -12.14 -10.16 6.01
C PRO A 7 -12.31 -11.00 4.73
N SER A 8 -12.87 -10.39 3.68
CA SER A 8 -13.12 -10.97 2.37
C SER A 8 -13.64 -9.90 1.41
N GLY A 9 -13.55 -10.15 0.10
CA GLY A 9 -14.16 -9.30 -0.92
C GLY A 9 -13.48 -7.95 -1.08
N ASP A 10 -14.20 -7.00 -1.67
CA ASP A 10 -13.62 -5.73 -2.08
C ASP A 10 -13.29 -4.85 -0.87
N GLY A 11 -12.17 -4.14 -0.99
CA GLY A 11 -11.68 -3.26 0.05
C GLY A 11 -10.36 -2.63 -0.33
N PHE A 12 -9.94 -1.60 0.39
CA PHE A 12 -8.73 -0.88 0.08
C PHE A 12 -8.14 -0.18 1.29
N VAL A 13 -6.86 0.15 1.18
CA VAL A 13 -6.21 1.17 1.99
C VAL A 13 -5.84 2.35 1.08
N GLU A 14 -6.07 3.56 1.57
CA GLU A 14 -5.65 4.78 0.90
C GLU A 14 -4.97 5.71 1.89
N PHE A 15 -3.95 6.43 1.42
CA PHE A 15 -3.23 7.44 2.19
C PHE A 15 -2.85 8.64 1.30
N THR A 16 -2.60 9.78 1.95
CA THR A 16 -2.09 10.97 1.27
C THR A 16 -0.59 11.13 1.54
N VAL A 17 0.18 11.36 0.49
CA VAL A 17 1.61 11.64 0.60
C VAL A 17 1.82 13.01 1.24
N SER A 18 2.53 13.07 2.36
CA SER A 18 2.90 14.31 3.06
C SER A 18 4.28 14.88 2.68
N GLU A 19 5.19 14.02 2.23
CA GLU A 19 6.62 14.33 2.01
C GLU A 19 7.16 13.47 0.85
N THR A 20 8.27 13.85 0.23
CA THR A 20 8.83 13.17 -0.96
C THR A 20 10.28 12.71 -0.79
N ASN A 21 10.82 12.86 0.41
CA ASN A 21 12.24 12.68 0.74
C ASN A 21 12.50 11.64 1.84
N THR A 22 11.50 10.81 2.16
CA THR A 22 11.61 9.71 3.12
C THR A 22 11.18 8.38 2.48
N TYR A 23 11.72 7.28 2.99
CA TYR A 23 11.39 5.93 2.55
C TYR A 23 10.19 5.38 3.33
N ARG A 24 9.09 5.13 2.63
CA ARG A 24 7.86 4.58 3.24
C ARG A 24 7.20 3.59 2.32
N MET A 25 6.87 2.43 2.86
CA MET A 25 6.01 1.45 2.21
C MET A 25 4.68 1.37 2.94
N LEU A 26 3.60 1.28 2.18
CA LEU A 26 2.25 1.10 2.71
C LEU A 26 1.46 0.17 1.80
N GLY A 27 0.59 -0.64 2.41
CA GLY A 27 -0.25 -1.52 1.63
C GLY A 27 -1.08 -2.49 2.45
N LEU A 28 -1.36 -3.64 1.84
CA LEU A 28 -2.18 -4.70 2.42
C LEU A 28 -1.34 -5.95 2.65
N SER A 29 -1.52 -6.60 3.80
CA SER A 29 -0.90 -7.89 4.12
C SER A 29 -1.85 -8.83 4.88
N ARG A 30 -1.62 -10.14 4.80
CA ARG A 30 -2.39 -11.18 5.50
C ARG A 30 -2.14 -11.22 7.02
N GLY A 31 -1.11 -10.54 7.51
CA GLY A 31 -0.73 -10.56 8.91
C GLY A 31 0.64 -9.92 9.15
N ASP A 32 0.80 -9.36 10.34
CA ASP A 32 2.01 -8.67 10.81
C ASP A 32 2.91 -9.72 11.51
N ALA A 33 3.63 -10.56 10.74
CA ALA A 33 4.56 -11.53 11.33
C ALA A 33 5.84 -10.83 11.83
N ASN A 34 6.26 -9.74 11.16
CA ASN A 34 7.28 -8.81 11.59
C ASN A 34 7.19 -7.46 10.79
N GLN A 35 8.01 -6.48 11.16
CA GLN A 35 8.01 -5.11 10.59
C GLN A 35 8.90 -4.95 9.34
N HIS A 36 9.29 -6.05 8.69
CA HIS A 36 10.14 -6.01 7.51
C HIS A 36 9.32 -5.75 6.25
N TYR A 37 9.89 -5.04 5.28
CA TYR A 37 9.18 -4.72 4.04
C TYR A 37 8.81 -5.97 3.21
N ASP A 38 9.53 -7.07 3.43
CA ASP A 38 9.24 -8.36 2.78
C ASP A 38 7.91 -8.97 3.24
N ASP A 39 7.40 -8.57 4.41
CA ASP A 39 6.15 -9.08 4.98
C ASP A 39 4.91 -8.37 4.40
N ILE A 40 5.08 -7.25 3.68
CA ILE A 40 3.96 -6.56 3.03
C ILE A 40 3.64 -7.26 1.71
N ASP A 41 2.53 -8.00 1.69
CA ASP A 41 2.09 -8.75 0.50
C ASP A 41 1.85 -7.86 -0.72
N PHE A 42 1.31 -6.66 -0.52
CA PHE A 42 0.98 -5.71 -1.58
C PHE A 42 1.35 -4.28 -1.20
N ALA A 43 2.55 -3.82 -1.55
CA ALA A 43 3.10 -2.54 -1.09
C ALA A 43 3.25 -1.51 -2.21
N VAL A 44 2.86 -0.27 -1.92
CA VAL A 44 3.34 0.93 -2.60
C VAL A 44 4.53 1.47 -1.85
N TYR A 45 5.65 1.67 -2.54
CA TYR A 45 6.86 2.24 -1.99
C TYR A 45 7.07 3.67 -2.51
N THR A 46 6.93 4.63 -1.60
CA THR A 46 7.33 6.02 -1.79
C THR A 46 8.80 6.15 -1.37
N ASN A 47 9.70 6.15 -2.36
CA ASN A 47 11.14 6.24 -2.13
C ASN A 47 11.60 7.69 -1.92
N ALA A 48 12.63 7.91 -1.11
CA ALA A 48 13.18 9.24 -0.81
C ALA A 48 13.70 10.03 -2.03
N SER A 49 13.84 9.41 -3.20
CA SER A 49 14.15 10.07 -4.48
C SER A 49 12.89 10.60 -5.19
N GLY A 50 11.72 10.56 -4.54
CA GLY A 50 10.45 11.00 -5.12
C GLY A 50 9.88 10.06 -6.18
N THR A 51 10.32 8.81 -6.24
CA THR A 51 9.84 7.80 -7.20
C THR A 51 8.95 6.77 -6.53
N LEU A 52 7.86 6.41 -7.21
CA LEU A 52 6.90 5.42 -6.79
C LEU A 52 7.30 4.05 -7.32
N TYR A 53 7.29 3.05 -6.45
CA TYR A 53 7.52 1.65 -6.83
C TYR A 53 6.42 0.76 -6.27
N VAL A 54 6.27 -0.42 -6.86
CA VAL A 54 5.46 -1.50 -6.28
C VAL A 54 6.36 -2.65 -5.89
N TYR A 55 6.14 -3.14 -4.67
CA TYR A 55 6.73 -4.36 -4.14
C TYR A 55 5.60 -5.28 -3.69
N GLU A 56 5.76 -6.58 -3.92
CA GLU A 56 4.81 -7.60 -3.47
C GLU A 56 5.58 -8.74 -2.80
N SER A 57 5.37 -8.95 -1.50
CA SER A 57 6.12 -9.91 -0.69
C SER A 57 7.64 -9.79 -0.90
N GLY A 58 8.17 -8.56 -0.86
CA GLY A 58 9.58 -8.25 -1.10
C GLY A 58 10.03 -8.21 -2.57
N VAL A 59 9.18 -8.61 -3.53
CA VAL A 59 9.53 -8.67 -4.95
C VAL A 59 9.22 -7.36 -5.67
N TYR A 60 10.23 -6.76 -6.29
CA TYR A 60 10.07 -5.58 -7.13
C TYR A 60 9.19 -5.84 -8.36
N ARG A 61 8.13 -5.04 -8.53
CA ARG A 61 7.20 -5.14 -9.68
C ARG A 61 7.37 -4.03 -10.73
N GLY A 62 8.03 -2.94 -10.36
CA GLY A 62 8.27 -1.83 -11.28
C GLY A 62 8.34 -0.47 -10.61
N GLY A 63 8.78 0.52 -11.39
CA GLY A 63 8.76 1.93 -11.05
C GLY A 63 7.71 2.64 -11.89
N PHE A 64 6.89 3.46 -11.23
CA PHE A 64 5.68 4.06 -11.79
C PHE A 64 5.77 5.59 -11.83
N GLY A 65 6.98 6.09 -12.05
CA GLY A 65 7.28 7.52 -12.16
C GLY A 65 7.35 8.24 -10.82
N SER A 66 7.39 9.57 -10.88
CA SER A 66 7.48 10.41 -9.69
C SER A 66 6.15 10.54 -8.96
N TYR A 67 6.19 10.80 -7.66
CA TYR A 67 5.04 11.15 -6.84
C TYR A 67 5.27 12.51 -6.14
N SER A 68 4.18 13.18 -5.77
CA SER A 68 4.19 14.50 -5.14
C SER A 68 3.46 14.49 -3.81
N ALA A 69 3.80 15.44 -2.92
CA ALA A 69 2.97 15.71 -1.75
C ALA A 69 1.55 16.09 -2.19
N GLY A 70 0.54 15.54 -1.51
CA GLY A 70 -0.87 15.64 -1.87
C GLY A 70 -1.40 14.50 -2.74
N ASP A 71 -0.54 13.66 -3.33
CA ASP A 71 -1.00 12.47 -4.05
C ASP A 71 -1.73 11.52 -3.11
N ARG A 72 -2.90 11.03 -3.55
CA ARG A 72 -3.65 9.96 -2.90
C ARG A 72 -3.26 8.63 -3.53
N LEU A 73 -2.58 7.79 -2.75
CA LEU A 73 -2.14 6.48 -3.17
C LEU A 73 -3.03 5.43 -2.54
N ARG A 74 -3.50 4.48 -3.36
CA ARG A 74 -4.43 3.43 -2.94
C ARG A 74 -3.96 2.07 -3.41
N VAL A 75 -4.07 1.09 -2.51
CA VAL A 75 -3.98 -0.34 -2.80
C VAL A 75 -5.36 -0.94 -2.51
N ALA A 76 -6.02 -1.44 -3.54
CA ALA A 76 -7.39 -1.94 -3.48
C ALA A 76 -7.46 -3.38 -3.96
N VAL A 77 -8.39 -4.14 -3.42
CA VAL A 77 -8.91 -5.37 -4.02
C VAL A 77 -10.25 -5.05 -4.64
N GLU A 78 -10.39 -5.32 -5.93
CA GLU A 78 -11.63 -5.14 -6.69
C GLU A 78 -11.88 -6.42 -7.49
N ALA A 79 -13.03 -7.06 -7.28
CA ALA A 79 -13.39 -8.34 -7.89
C ALA A 79 -12.30 -9.43 -7.76
N GLY A 80 -11.59 -9.45 -6.63
CA GLY A 80 -10.52 -10.41 -6.35
C GLY A 80 -9.16 -10.09 -7.00
N VAL A 81 -9.00 -8.90 -7.58
CA VAL A 81 -7.73 -8.44 -8.19
C VAL A 81 -7.17 -7.26 -7.41
N VAL A 82 -5.87 -7.29 -7.11
CA VAL A 82 -5.19 -6.15 -6.45
C VAL A 82 -4.83 -5.08 -7.47
N MET A 83 -5.24 -3.84 -7.19
CA MET A 83 -5.05 -2.68 -8.06
C MET A 83 -4.42 -1.53 -7.30
N TYR A 84 -3.50 -0.84 -7.96
CA TYR A 84 -2.74 0.27 -7.42
C TYR A 84 -3.07 1.53 -8.18
N SER A 85 -3.51 2.57 -7.47
CA SER A 85 -3.91 3.82 -8.10
C SER A 85 -3.32 5.05 -7.42
N ARG A 86 -3.16 6.10 -8.23
CA ARG A 86 -2.77 7.44 -7.82
C ARG A 86 -3.86 8.41 -8.25
N ASN A 87 -4.44 9.14 -7.30
CA ASN A 87 -5.51 10.10 -7.53
C ASN A 87 -6.69 9.49 -8.32
N GLY A 88 -6.99 8.21 -8.06
CA GLY A 88 -8.06 7.45 -8.73
C GLY A 88 -7.68 6.83 -10.09
N SER A 89 -6.50 7.12 -10.65
CA SER A 89 -6.02 6.50 -11.88
C SER A 89 -5.11 5.29 -11.57
N VAL A 90 -5.47 4.12 -12.11
CA VAL A 90 -4.71 2.88 -11.92
C VAL A 90 -3.40 2.94 -12.69
N PHE A 91 -2.29 2.68 -12.01
CA PHE A 91 -0.97 2.61 -12.63
C PHE A 91 -0.39 1.20 -12.64
N TYR A 92 -0.92 0.28 -11.83
CA TYR A 92 -0.51 -1.11 -11.80
C TYR A 92 -1.64 -2.04 -11.36
N THR A 93 -1.72 -3.20 -11.99
CA THR A 93 -2.64 -4.29 -11.65
C THR A 93 -1.80 -5.52 -11.34
N SER A 94 -2.00 -6.10 -10.16
CA SER A 94 -1.26 -7.29 -9.74
C SER A 94 -1.68 -8.52 -10.53
N GLY A 95 -0.72 -9.40 -10.79
CA GLY A 95 -0.98 -10.77 -11.23
C GLY A 95 -1.15 -11.77 -10.08
N VAL A 96 -1.02 -11.31 -8.83
CA VAL A 96 -1.10 -12.15 -7.62
C VAL A 96 -2.49 -12.05 -7.01
N THR A 97 -3.11 -13.21 -6.76
CA THR A 97 -4.41 -13.28 -6.09
C THR A 97 -4.24 -13.00 -4.59
N PRO A 98 -5.02 -12.07 -3.99
CA PRO A 98 -4.93 -11.76 -2.58
C PRO A 98 -5.45 -12.92 -1.71
N THR A 99 -4.84 -13.10 -0.54
CA THR A 99 -5.29 -14.04 0.48
C THR A 99 -5.77 -13.28 1.71
N TYR A 100 -7.00 -13.53 2.13
CA TYR A 100 -7.65 -12.85 3.26
C TYR A 100 -7.37 -13.53 4.62
N PRO A 101 -7.61 -12.84 5.75
CA PRO A 101 -7.98 -11.43 5.88
C PRO A 101 -6.82 -10.50 5.53
N LEU A 102 -7.10 -9.34 4.93
CA LEU A 102 -6.08 -8.32 4.66
C LEU A 102 -6.13 -7.22 5.72
N LEU A 103 -4.97 -6.78 6.19
CA LEU A 103 -4.78 -5.69 7.14
C LEU A 103 -3.95 -4.58 6.50
N VAL A 104 -4.02 -3.37 7.06
CA VAL A 104 -3.07 -2.32 6.71
C VAL A 104 -1.71 -2.64 7.29
N ASP A 105 -0.69 -2.57 6.44
CA ASP A 105 0.71 -2.75 6.81
C ASP A 105 1.58 -1.60 6.31
N THR A 106 2.60 -1.25 7.10
CA THR A 106 3.43 -0.07 6.86
C THR A 106 4.87 -0.31 7.30
N ALA A 107 5.84 0.05 6.47
CA ALA A 107 7.25 0.11 6.83
C ALA A 107 7.77 1.54 6.67
N LEU A 108 8.26 2.12 7.77
CA LEU A 108 8.80 3.48 7.83
C LEU A 108 10.27 3.40 8.23
N TYR A 109 11.17 3.93 7.40
CA TYR A 109 12.61 3.85 7.67
C TYR A 109 13.19 5.10 8.33
N ASN A 110 12.77 6.29 7.89
CA ASN A 110 13.32 7.54 8.39
C ASN A 110 12.63 8.00 9.68
N ASN A 111 13.40 8.56 10.61
CA ASN A 111 12.85 9.29 11.76
C ASN A 111 12.09 10.53 11.25
N GLY A 112 10.85 10.71 11.70
CA GLY A 112 9.96 11.77 11.23
C GLY A 112 9.13 11.40 9.99
N ALA A 113 9.27 10.18 9.46
CA ALA A 113 8.41 9.72 8.37
C ALA A 113 6.95 9.69 8.82
N THR A 114 6.05 10.31 8.04
CA THR A 114 4.64 10.40 8.36
C THR A 114 3.77 9.71 7.32
N ILE A 115 2.68 9.13 7.82
CA ILE A 115 1.54 8.68 7.03
C ILE A 115 0.37 9.56 7.46
N SER A 116 -0.23 10.28 6.52
CA SER A 116 -1.37 11.16 6.78
C SER A 116 -2.63 10.66 6.09
N ASN A 117 -3.77 10.79 6.77
CA ASN A 117 -5.08 10.42 6.27
C ASN A 117 -5.17 8.97 5.75
N ALA A 118 -4.49 8.03 6.43
CA ALA A 118 -4.65 6.62 6.14
C ALA A 118 -6.05 6.17 6.57
N PHE A 119 -6.80 5.59 5.65
CA PHE A 119 -8.06 4.93 5.97
C PHE A 119 -8.17 3.61 5.22
N ILE A 120 -8.78 2.64 5.90
CA ILE A 120 -9.12 1.34 5.34
C ILE A 120 -10.64 1.26 5.20
N SER A 121 -11.09 0.74 4.08
CA SER A 121 -12.50 0.47 3.80
C SER A 121 -12.62 -0.94 3.25
N GLY A 122 -13.65 -1.66 3.66
CA GLY A 122 -14.00 -2.96 3.12
C GLY A 122 -15.50 -3.14 3.17
N THR A 123 -16.04 -3.93 2.24
CA THR A 123 -17.42 -4.40 2.38
C THR A 123 -17.45 -5.41 3.52
N LEU A 124 -18.13 -5.07 4.62
CA LEU A 124 -18.51 -6.06 5.62
C LEU A 124 -19.57 -6.99 4.98
N PRO A 125 -19.49 -8.31 5.23
CA PRO A 125 -20.50 -9.26 4.72
C PRO A 125 -21.91 -8.94 5.23
#